data_AF-A4I5J3-F1
#
_entry.id   AF-A4I5J3-F1
#
_cell.length_a   1.000
_cell.length_b   1.000
_cell.length_c   1.000
_cell.angle_alpha   90.00
_cell.angle_beta   90.00
_cell.angle_gamma   90.00
#
_symmetry.space_group_name_H-M   'P 1'
#
loop_
_entity.id
_entity.type
_entity.pdbx_description
1 polymer ?
#
loop_
_entity_poly.entity_id
_entity_poly.type
_entity_poly.pdbx_seq_one_letter_code
_entity_poly.pdbx_strand_id
1 'polypeptide(L)'
;MASAVANVNASAKQMTDKEITRHRVMARLSEIRTQPLKQLPMTVFMMWMVGNEVSIFSIMFVGMAVVNPLQSILSAGKLFADFEEDTKTDRQIRSAVNQARWIYIGCCLIAFLVALVKLNWMELLPVSSMDWMDNTPPTYQELSSGAFYR
;
A
#
# COMPACT_ATOMS: atom_id res chain seq x y z
N MET A 1 -50.01 7.35 -30.13
CA MET A 1 -48.89 8.29 -30.40
C MET A 1 -48.29 8.90 -29.13
N ALA A 2 -49.08 9.24 -28.10
CA ALA A 2 -48.55 9.76 -26.82
C ALA A 2 -47.58 8.82 -26.08
N SER A 3 -47.80 7.49 -26.14
CA SER A 3 -46.95 6.50 -25.48
C SER A 3 -45.54 6.41 -26.08
N ALA A 4 -45.38 6.63 -27.39
CA ALA A 4 -44.08 6.61 -28.05
C ALA A 4 -43.22 7.83 -27.65
N VAL A 5 -43.84 9.01 -27.55
CA VAL A 5 -43.17 10.26 -27.14
C VAL A 5 -42.72 10.18 -25.67
N ALA A 6 -43.53 9.58 -24.79
CA ALA A 6 -43.15 9.37 -23.40
C ALA A 6 -41.93 8.44 -23.26
N ASN A 7 -41.84 7.39 -24.08
CA ASN A 7 -40.73 6.42 -24.03
C ASN A 7 -39.41 7.03 -24.55
N VAL A 8 -39.47 7.88 -25.58
CA VAL A 8 -38.29 8.60 -26.09
C VAL A 8 -37.75 9.58 -25.04
N ASN A 9 -38.63 10.35 -24.39
CA ASN A 9 -38.22 11.29 -23.33
C ASN A 9 -37.64 10.58 -22.10
N ALA A 10 -38.20 9.42 -21.73
CA ALA A 10 -37.66 8.60 -20.65
C ALA A 10 -36.28 8.03 -20.99
N SER A 11 -36.08 7.52 -22.22
CA SER A 11 -34.78 7.00 -22.65
C SER A 11 -33.71 8.09 -22.77
N ALA A 12 -34.07 9.27 -23.28
CA ALA A 12 -33.15 10.41 -23.36
C ALA A 12 -32.71 10.89 -21.97
N LYS A 13 -33.65 10.97 -21.01
CA LYS A 13 -33.36 11.36 -19.63
C LYS A 13 -32.51 10.30 -18.90
N GLN A 14 -32.80 9.02 -19.12
CA GLN A 14 -32.02 7.91 -18.56
C GLN A 14 -30.58 7.85 -19.11
N MET A 15 -30.35 8.26 -20.36
CA MET A 15 -29.00 8.35 -20.92
C MET A 15 -28.17 9.41 -20.19
N THR A 16 -28.74 10.60 -19.98
CA THR A 16 -28.09 11.67 -19.20
C THR A 16 -27.80 11.25 -17.76
N ASP A 17 -28.76 10.62 -17.07
CA ASP A 17 -28.56 10.23 -15.67
C ASP A 17 -27.47 9.17 -15.50
N LYS A 18 -27.43 8.15 -16.38
CA LYS A 18 -26.39 7.10 -16.38
C LYS A 18 -25.01 7.65 -16.73
N GLU A 19 -24.93 8.61 -17.62
CA GLU A 19 -23.67 9.27 -17.97
C GLU A 19 -23.14 10.10 -16.79
N ILE A 20 -24.01 10.86 -16.13
CA ILE A 20 -23.65 11.63 -14.92
C ILE A 20 -23.12 10.71 -13.82
N THR A 21 -23.78 9.57 -13.57
CA THR A 21 -23.31 8.60 -12.57
C THR A 21 -21.96 8.00 -12.96
N ARG A 22 -21.77 7.63 -14.24
CA ARG A 22 -20.46 7.13 -14.75
C ARG A 22 -19.35 8.15 -14.52
N HIS A 23 -19.56 9.41 -14.89
CA HIS A 23 -18.54 10.45 -14.71
C HIS A 23 -18.18 10.63 -13.24
N ARG A 24 -19.18 10.59 -12.33
CA ARG A 24 -18.96 10.68 -10.88
C ARG A 24 -18.14 9.49 -10.36
N VAL A 25 -18.48 8.28 -10.78
CA VAL A 25 -17.77 7.05 -10.37
C VAL A 25 -16.33 7.07 -10.88
N MET A 26 -16.11 7.45 -12.14
CA MET A 26 -14.76 7.53 -12.72
C MET A 26 -13.88 8.57 -12.02
N ALA A 27 -14.44 9.75 -11.68
CA ALA A 27 -13.74 10.76 -10.90
C ALA A 27 -13.33 10.21 -9.52
N ARG A 28 -14.27 9.57 -8.81
CA ARG A 28 -14.01 8.96 -7.50
C ARG A 28 -12.97 7.84 -7.57
N LEU A 29 -13.02 6.97 -8.59
CA LEU A 29 -12.01 5.94 -8.82
C LEU A 29 -10.61 6.51 -9.05
N SER A 30 -10.52 7.62 -9.81
CA SER A 30 -9.26 8.31 -10.08
C SER A 30 -8.64 8.89 -8.80
N GLU A 31 -9.48 9.41 -7.90
CA GLU A 31 -9.04 9.89 -6.60
C GLU A 31 -8.56 8.74 -5.70
N ILE A 32 -9.34 7.66 -5.60
CA ILE A 32 -9.01 6.50 -4.76
C ILE A 32 -7.73 5.81 -5.22
N ARG A 33 -7.57 5.57 -6.53
CA ARG A 33 -6.38 4.88 -7.05
C ARG A 33 -5.09 5.66 -6.79
N THR A 34 -5.16 7.00 -6.73
CA THR A 34 -4.01 7.88 -6.48
C THR A 34 -3.81 8.20 -5.00
N GLN A 35 -4.72 7.78 -4.13
CA GLN A 35 -4.68 8.10 -2.70
C GLN A 35 -3.38 7.64 -2.00
N PRO A 36 -2.88 6.40 -2.15
CA PRO A 36 -1.64 5.98 -1.49
C PRO A 36 -0.43 6.77 -2.00
N LEU A 37 -0.43 7.10 -3.30
CA LEU A 37 0.64 7.87 -3.92
C LEU A 37 0.71 9.31 -3.38
N LYS A 38 -0.44 9.94 -3.10
CA LYS A 38 -0.50 11.29 -2.52
C LYS A 38 0.02 11.36 -1.09
N GLN A 39 -0.13 10.28 -0.32
CA GLN A 39 0.34 10.18 1.07
C GLN A 39 1.83 9.79 1.18
N LEU A 40 2.38 9.22 0.11
CA LEU A 40 3.76 8.74 0.08
C LEU A 40 4.79 9.86 0.36
N PRO A 41 4.73 11.06 -0.26
CA PRO A 41 5.67 12.15 0.02
C PRO A 41 5.72 12.53 1.50
N MET A 42 4.57 12.59 2.16
CA MET A 42 4.50 12.88 3.59
C MET A 42 5.17 11.78 4.41
N THR A 43 4.91 10.52 4.07
CA THR A 43 5.51 9.36 4.73
C THR A 43 7.03 9.35 4.58
N VAL A 44 7.54 9.60 3.37
CA VAL A 44 8.98 9.67 3.08
C VAL A 44 9.64 10.84 3.79
N PHE A 45 8.99 12.00 3.81
CA PHE A 45 9.49 13.16 4.53
C PHE A 45 9.63 12.88 6.03
N MET A 46 8.62 12.25 6.64
CA MET A 46 8.69 11.85 8.05
C MET A 46 9.81 10.81 8.28
N MET A 47 9.95 9.81 7.42
CA MET A 47 11.06 8.84 7.51
C MET A 47 12.44 9.50 7.40
N TRP A 48 12.56 10.54 6.58
CA TRP A 48 13.79 11.30 6.46
C TRP A 48 14.08 12.09 7.74
N MET A 49 13.07 12.73 8.34
CA MET A 49 13.21 13.46 9.61
C MET A 49 13.55 12.57 10.79
N VAL A 50 13.01 11.35 10.85
CA VAL A 50 13.32 10.38 11.93
C VAL A 50 14.81 10.02 11.94
N GLY A 51 15.53 10.24 10.84
CA GLY A 51 16.97 9.98 10.77
C GLY A 51 17.29 8.48 10.79
N ASN A 52 18.55 8.15 11.05
CA ASN A 52 19.01 6.75 11.23
C ASN A 52 19.23 6.43 12.72
N GLU A 53 18.82 7.31 13.63
CA GLU A 53 18.96 7.08 15.06
C GLU A 53 17.92 6.04 15.52
N VAL A 54 18.41 4.89 15.99
CA VAL A 54 17.58 3.79 16.49
C VAL A 54 17.15 4.12 17.92
N SER A 55 15.95 4.70 18.03
CA SER A 55 15.25 4.96 19.29
C SER A 55 13.97 4.13 19.30
N ILE A 56 13.44 3.81 20.48
CA ILE A 56 12.19 3.04 20.61
C ILE A 56 11.04 3.66 19.79
N PHE A 57 11.00 5.00 19.70
CA PHE A 57 10.01 5.73 18.92
C PHE A 57 10.21 5.60 17.41
N SER A 58 11.45 5.58 16.93
CA SER A 58 11.74 5.44 15.50
C SER A 58 11.38 4.04 15.00
N ILE A 59 11.64 3.00 15.79
CA ILE A 59 11.23 1.62 15.48
C ILE A 59 9.71 1.52 15.34
N MET A 60 8.96 2.08 16.30
CA MET A 60 7.49 2.07 16.25
C MET A 60 6.96 2.79 15.01
N PHE A 61 7.50 3.98 14.72
CA PHE A 61 7.10 4.76 13.55
C PHE A 61 7.37 4.03 12.24
N VAL A 62 8.57 3.48 12.07
CA VAL A 62 8.95 2.75 10.85
C VAL A 62 8.15 1.44 10.74
N GLY A 63 7.88 0.76 11.87
CA GLY A 63 7.00 -0.40 11.92
C GLY A 63 5.59 -0.08 11.40
N MET A 64 4.98 1.01 11.86
CA MET A 64 3.69 1.47 11.32
C MET A 64 3.79 1.84 9.83
N ALA A 65 4.90 2.44 9.39
CA ALA A 65 5.07 2.76 7.99
C ALA A 65 5.16 1.53 7.07
N VAL A 66 5.56 0.37 7.60
CA VAL A 66 5.52 -0.93 6.89
C VAL A 66 4.13 -1.56 6.96
N VAL A 67 3.50 -1.53 8.14
CA VAL A 67 2.18 -2.14 8.36
C VAL A 67 1.07 -1.37 7.62
N ASN A 68 1.15 -0.04 7.52
CA ASN A 68 0.11 0.78 6.90
C ASN A 68 -0.13 0.42 5.42
N PRO A 69 0.91 0.30 4.56
CA PRO A 69 0.76 -0.21 3.20
C PRO A 69 0.18 -1.62 3.14
N LEU A 70 0.61 -2.53 4.05
CA LEU A 70 0.08 -3.89 4.10
C LEU A 70 -1.42 -3.89 4.45
N GLN A 71 -1.82 -3.13 5.47
CA GLN A 71 -3.22 -2.98 5.86
C GLN A 71 -4.06 -2.36 4.74
N SER A 72 -3.48 -1.42 3.97
CA SER A 72 -4.11 -0.80 2.79
C SER A 72 -4.37 -1.83 1.69
N ILE A 73 -3.40 -2.71 1.41
CA ILE A 73 -3.54 -3.80 0.44
C ILE A 73 -4.64 -4.78 0.90
N LEU A 74 -4.63 -5.20 2.16
CA LEU A 74 -5.64 -6.10 2.72
C LEU A 74 -7.05 -5.48 2.73
N SER A 75 -7.13 -4.16 2.94
CA SER A 75 -8.40 -3.41 2.97
C SER A 75 -8.89 -3.01 1.58
N ALA A 76 -8.09 -3.16 0.53
CA ALA A 76 -8.45 -2.82 -0.84
C ALA A 76 -9.75 -3.53 -1.27
N GLY A 77 -9.95 -4.79 -0.87
CA GLY A 77 -11.19 -5.53 -1.15
C GLY A 77 -12.44 -4.81 -0.65
N LYS A 78 -12.39 -4.24 0.56
CA LYS A 78 -13.49 -3.47 1.15
C LYS A 78 -13.63 -2.10 0.47
N LEU A 79 -12.52 -1.41 0.20
CA LEU A 79 -12.53 -0.10 -0.47
C LEU A 79 -13.18 -0.15 -1.86
N PHE A 80 -12.99 -1.26 -2.59
CA PHE A 80 -13.58 -1.43 -3.91
C PHE A 80 -14.92 -2.20 -3.90
N ALA A 81 -15.44 -2.60 -2.74
CA ALA A 81 -16.75 -3.22 -2.61
C ALA A 81 -17.87 -2.19 -2.82
N ASP A 82 -17.66 -0.94 -2.41
CA ASP A 82 -18.58 0.19 -2.63
C ASP A 82 -18.94 0.40 -4.11
N PHE A 83 -18.07 -0.02 -5.03
CA PHE A 83 -18.28 0.12 -6.47
C PHE A 83 -18.90 -1.12 -7.12
N GLU A 84 -19.15 -2.19 -6.36
CA GLU A 84 -19.64 -3.45 -6.93
C GLU A 84 -21.05 -3.28 -7.55
N GLU A 85 -21.91 -2.48 -6.93
CA GLU A 85 -23.24 -2.13 -7.47
C GLU A 85 -23.13 -1.37 -8.80
N ASP A 86 -22.23 -0.39 -8.87
CA ASP A 86 -21.95 0.36 -10.10
C ASP A 86 -21.35 -0.56 -11.20
N THR A 87 -20.51 -1.53 -10.82
CA THR A 87 -19.92 -2.49 -11.76
C THR A 87 -20.94 -3.45 -12.38
N LYS A 88 -22.05 -3.75 -11.68
CA LYS A 88 -23.14 -4.60 -12.18
C LYS A 88 -23.98 -3.87 -13.22
N THR A 89 -24.15 -2.56 -13.04
CA THR A 89 -24.94 -1.71 -13.95
C THR A 89 -24.21 -1.48 -15.28
N ASP A 90 -22.88 -1.38 -15.26
CA ASP A 90 -22.11 -1.00 -16.43
C ASP A 90 -20.75 -1.70 -16.58
N ARG A 91 -20.55 -2.29 -17.77
CA ARG A 91 -19.31 -3.02 -18.11
C ARG A 91 -18.08 -2.12 -18.15
N GLN A 92 -18.24 -0.84 -18.53
CA GLN A 92 -17.11 0.11 -18.58
C GLN A 92 -16.57 0.41 -17.19
N ILE A 93 -17.45 0.59 -16.20
CA ILE A 93 -17.08 0.79 -14.79
C ILE A 93 -16.31 -0.43 -14.27
N ARG A 94 -16.74 -1.66 -14.59
CA ARG A 94 -16.04 -2.88 -14.17
C ARG A 94 -14.58 -2.91 -14.60
N SER A 95 -14.29 -2.51 -15.85
CA SER A 95 -12.90 -2.44 -16.35
C SER A 95 -12.09 -1.38 -15.61
N ALA A 96 -12.68 -0.20 -15.38
CA ALA A 96 -12.02 0.89 -14.67
C ALA A 96 -11.72 0.55 -13.20
N VAL A 97 -12.64 -0.12 -12.50
CA VAL A 97 -12.44 -0.60 -11.11
C VAL A 97 -11.28 -1.58 -11.05
N ASN A 98 -11.23 -2.54 -11.99
CA ASN A 98 -10.11 -3.50 -12.02
C ASN A 98 -8.77 -2.81 -12.28
N GLN A 99 -8.71 -1.85 -13.21
CA GLN A 99 -7.49 -1.08 -13.44
C GLN A 99 -7.10 -0.23 -12.21
N ALA A 100 -8.07 0.40 -11.55
CA ALA A 100 -7.85 1.18 -10.33
C ALA A 100 -7.32 0.31 -9.18
N ARG A 101 -7.81 -0.93 -9.03
CA ARG A 101 -7.30 -1.91 -8.05
C ARG A 101 -5.82 -2.20 -8.25
N TRP A 102 -5.42 -2.50 -9.48
CA TRP A 102 -4.00 -2.77 -9.79
C TRP A 102 -3.11 -1.56 -9.53
N ILE A 103 -3.56 -0.36 -9.90
CA ILE A 103 -2.82 0.89 -9.64
C ILE A 103 -2.69 1.12 -8.13
N TYR A 104 -3.77 0.94 -7.37
CA TYR A 104 -3.78 1.10 -5.91
C TYR A 104 -2.80 0.14 -5.22
N ILE A 105 -2.82 -1.14 -5.61
CA ILE A 105 -1.90 -2.16 -5.08
C ILE A 105 -0.46 -1.80 -5.46
N GLY A 106 -0.21 -1.39 -6.72
CA GLY A 106 1.11 -0.93 -7.17
C GLY A 106 1.64 0.23 -6.33
N CYS A 107 0.82 1.25 -6.05
CA CYS A 107 1.21 2.37 -5.19
C CYS A 107 1.48 1.94 -3.75
N CYS A 108 0.70 1.02 -3.19
CA CYS A 108 0.95 0.48 -1.85
C CYS A 108 2.25 -0.35 -1.80
N LEU A 109 2.55 -1.13 -2.84
CA LEU A 109 3.81 -1.87 -2.94
C LEU A 109 5.01 -0.93 -3.02
N ILE A 110 4.92 0.18 -3.75
CA ILE A 110 5.97 1.19 -3.76
C ILE A 110 6.18 1.78 -2.36
N ALA A 111 5.10 2.14 -1.66
CA ALA A 111 5.20 2.65 -0.28
C ALA A 111 5.82 1.63 0.67
N PHE A 112 5.45 0.35 0.55
CA PHE A 112 6.01 -0.75 1.31
C PHE A 112 7.51 -0.95 1.02
N LEU A 113 7.93 -0.94 -0.25
CA LEU A 113 9.32 -1.05 -0.64
C LEU A 113 10.17 0.10 -0.08
N VAL A 114 9.65 1.34 -0.14
CA VAL A 114 10.35 2.50 0.45
C VAL A 114 10.55 2.34 1.96
N ALA A 115 9.53 1.83 2.66
CA ALA A 115 9.65 1.53 4.09
C ALA A 115 10.66 0.41 4.38
N LEU A 116 10.71 -0.64 3.55
CA LEU A 116 11.71 -1.71 3.66
C LEU A 116 13.13 -1.21 3.43
N VAL A 117 13.36 -0.33 2.45
CA VAL A 117 14.67 0.30 2.23
C VAL A 117 15.11 1.08 3.47
N LYS A 118 14.18 1.80 4.12
CA LYS A 118 14.48 2.53 5.35
C LYS A 118 14.82 1.59 6.52
N LEU A 119 14.11 0.47 6.67
CA LEU A 119 14.44 -0.54 7.69
C LEU A 119 15.80 -1.20 7.43
N ASN A 120 16.15 -1.44 6.17
CA ASN A 120 17.48 -1.93 5.78
C ASN A 120 18.57 -0.94 6.20
N TRP A 121 18.37 0.36 5.98
CA TRP A 121 19.33 1.40 6.42
C TRP A 121 19.42 1.57 7.94
N MET A 122 18.41 1.15 8.70
CA MET A 122 18.44 1.11 10.16
C MET A 122 18.99 -0.22 10.71
N GLU A 123 19.33 -1.17 9.85
CA GLU A 123 19.78 -2.54 10.21
C GLU A 123 18.78 -3.29 11.11
N LEU A 124 17.48 -3.01 10.96
CA LEU A 124 16.41 -3.64 11.75
C LEU A 124 15.80 -4.87 11.08
N LEU A 125 16.22 -5.19 9.85
CA LEU A 125 15.75 -6.38 9.14
C LEU A 125 16.63 -7.57 9.51
N PRO A 126 16.05 -8.75 9.78
CA PRO A 126 16.78 -9.98 10.05
C PRO A 126 17.43 -10.55 8.77
N VAL A 127 18.38 -9.82 8.21
CA VAL A 127 19.08 -10.14 6.95
C VAL A 127 20.59 -10.19 7.12
N SER A 128 21.13 -9.62 8.20
CA SER A 128 22.54 -9.70 8.54
C SER A 128 22.84 -11.07 9.13
N SER A 129 24.02 -11.63 8.87
CA SER A 129 24.47 -12.86 9.53
C SER A 129 24.44 -12.73 11.06
N MET A 130 24.66 -11.51 11.57
CA MET A 130 24.60 -11.22 13.01
C MET A 130 23.21 -11.48 13.61
N ASP A 131 22.12 -11.31 12.85
CA ASP A 131 20.76 -11.58 13.33
C ASP A 131 20.51 -13.07 13.61
N TRP A 132 21.36 -13.94 13.07
CA TRP A 132 21.28 -15.40 13.22
C TRP A 132 22.41 -15.96 14.10
N MET A 133 23.33 -15.11 14.56
CA MET A 133 24.50 -15.56 15.32
C MET A 133 24.15 -16.17 16.67
N ASP A 134 23.02 -15.82 17.29
CA ASP A 134 22.57 -16.46 18.54
C ASP A 134 22.29 -17.97 18.36
N ASN A 135 21.98 -18.42 17.13
CA ASN A 135 21.79 -19.83 16.80
C ASN A 135 23.06 -20.54 16.30
N THR A 136 24.18 -19.81 16.14
CA THR A 136 25.49 -20.40 15.81
C THR A 136 26.42 -20.19 17.00
N PRO A 137 26.72 -21.23 17.80
CA PRO A 137 27.65 -21.07 18.91
C PRO A 137 28.97 -20.49 18.37
N PRO A 138 29.58 -19.49 19.04
CA PRO A 138 30.85 -18.95 18.60
C PRO A 138 31.86 -20.09 18.51
N THR A 139 32.59 -20.17 17.40
CA THR A 139 33.75 -21.09 17.31
C THR A 139 34.80 -20.57 18.27
N TYR A 140 34.86 -21.14 19.49
CA TYR A 140 35.92 -20.82 20.46
C TYR A 140 37.28 -21.19 19.85
N GLN A 141 38.06 -20.21 19.40
CA GLN A 141 39.43 -20.40 18.89
C GLN A 141 40.52 -19.98 19.90
N GLU A 142 40.16 -19.78 21.16
CA GLU A 142 41.15 -19.45 22.20
C GLU A 142 41.96 -20.68 22.64
N LEU A 143 42.97 -21.02 21.84
CA LEU A 143 44.10 -21.84 22.27
C LEU A 143 45.07 -20.96 23.06
N SER A 144 44.84 -20.89 24.37
CA SER A 144 45.80 -20.35 25.33
C SER A 144 46.69 -21.49 25.84
N SER A 145 47.91 -21.60 25.32
CA SER A 145 48.95 -22.42 25.92
C SER A 145 49.93 -21.51 26.66
N GLY A 146 49.76 -21.37 27.96
CA GLY A 146 50.75 -20.74 28.83
C GLY A 146 51.75 -21.78 29.34
N ALA A 147 53.05 -21.54 29.17
CA ALA A 147 54.09 -22.27 29.87
C ALA A 147 54.54 -21.43 31.07
N PHE A 148 54.30 -21.92 32.29
CA PHE A 148 54.88 -21.38 33.50
C PHE A 148 56.32 -21.92 33.63
N TYR A 149 57.32 -21.07 33.48
CA TYR A 149 58.68 -21.37 33.95
C TYR A 149 58.82 -20.85 35.37
N ARG A 150 59.22 -21.74 36.27
CA ARG A 150 59.60 -21.48 37.65
C ARG A 150 61.11 -21.30 37.75
#